data_AF-A0A535XWE4-F1
#
_entry.id   AF-A0A535XWE4-F1
#
_cell.length_a   1.000
_cell.length_b   1.000
_cell.length_c   1.000
_cell.angle_alpha   90.00
_cell.angle_beta   90.00
_cell.angle_gamma   90.00
#
_symmetry.space_group_name_H-M   'P 1'
#
loop_
_entity.id
_entity.type
_entity.pdbx_description
1 polymer ?
#
loop_
_entity_poly.entity_id
_entity_poly.type
_entity_poly.pdbx_seq_one_letter_code
_entity_poly.pdbx_strand_id
1 'polypeptide(L)'
;MARLDREALLTAITAALSATPDPDGLADLVASRGRINVAATGAEIGPAIKRLTSLQGYRWVAINAGDLFTASPLTMSTKVGILDPTGRVLKNADLPRAK
;
A
#
# COMPACT_ATOMS: atom_id res chain seq x y z
N MET A 1 -4.31 1.52 18.75
CA MET A 1 -3.04 2.05 18.23
C MET A 1 -3.22 3.51 17.91
N ALA A 2 -2.26 4.36 18.28
CA ALA A 2 -2.24 5.74 17.81
C ALA A 2 -2.11 5.76 16.28
N ARG A 3 -2.70 6.77 15.64
CA ARG A 3 -2.54 6.98 14.20
C ARG A 3 -1.07 7.26 13.91
N LEU A 4 -0.49 6.50 12.98
CA LEU A 4 0.86 6.71 12.51
C LEU A 4 0.87 7.79 11.41
N ASP A 5 1.86 8.68 11.48
CA ASP A 5 2.20 9.56 10.37
C ASP A 5 2.91 8.77 9.25
N ARG A 6 3.28 9.48 8.18
CA ARG A 6 3.87 8.87 6.98
C ARG A 6 5.22 8.22 7.26
N GLU A 7 6.08 8.86 8.05
CA GLU A 7 7.41 8.33 8.36
C GLU A 7 7.30 7.08 9.24
N ALA A 8 6.46 7.14 10.27
CA ALA A 8 6.22 6.00 11.14
C ALA A 8 5.60 4.81 10.39
N LEU A 9 4.69 5.06 9.45
CA LEU A 9 4.16 4.02 8.57
C LEU A 9 5.23 3.40 7.66
N LEU A 10 6.09 4.22 7.05
CA LEU A 10 7.21 3.74 6.23
C LEU A 10 8.11 2.82 7.06
N THR A 11 8.55 3.28 8.25
CA THR A 11 9.39 2.49 9.15
C THR A 11 8.71 1.19 9.57
N ALA A 12 7.42 1.24 9.91
CA ALA A 12 6.67 0.05 10.33
C ALA A 12 6.57 -0.99 9.20
N ILE A 13 6.28 -0.56 7.97
CA ILE A 13 6.18 -1.47 6.82
C ILE A 13 7.55 -2.02 6.41
N THR A 14 8.58 -1.18 6.40
CA THR A 14 9.98 -1.61 6.18
C THR A 14 10.36 -2.71 7.16
N ALA A 15 10.08 -2.52 8.46
CA ALA A 15 10.38 -3.53 9.48
C ALA A 15 9.53 -4.81 9.31
N ALA A 16 8.22 -4.67 9.10
CA ALA A 16 7.30 -5.80 9.04
C ALA A 16 7.52 -6.69 7.81
N LEU A 17 7.89 -6.12 6.67
CA LEU A 17 7.98 -6.82 5.40
C LEU A 17 9.41 -6.91 4.84
N SER A 18 10.42 -6.45 5.60
CA SER A 18 11.79 -6.28 5.10
C SER A 18 11.82 -5.50 3.78
N ALA A 19 10.96 -4.48 3.68
CA ALA A 19 10.79 -3.69 2.47
C ALA A 19 11.88 -2.61 2.35
N THR A 20 12.36 -2.36 1.15
CA THR A 20 13.36 -1.32 0.87
C THR A 20 12.72 -0.16 0.11
N PRO A 21 13.28 1.07 0.14
CA PRO A 21 12.87 2.14 -0.77
C PRO A 21 12.87 1.66 -2.22
N ASP A 22 11.87 2.06 -3.01
CA ASP A 22 11.82 1.72 -4.43
C ASP A 22 12.97 2.48 -5.16
N PRO A 23 13.94 1.78 -5.77
CA PRO A 23 15.08 2.43 -6.43
C PRO A 23 14.66 3.32 -7.61
N ASP A 24 13.51 3.03 -8.22
CA ASP A 24 12.99 3.77 -9.38
C ASP A 24 12.07 4.94 -8.95
N GLY A 25 11.74 5.06 -7.66
CA GLY A 25 10.81 6.06 -7.14
C GLY A 25 9.36 5.93 -7.62
N LEU A 26 9.02 4.81 -8.29
CA LEU A 26 7.69 4.55 -8.83
C LEU A 26 6.66 4.28 -7.72
N ALA A 27 7.08 3.52 -6.71
CA ALA A 27 6.40 3.34 -5.45
C ALA A 27 7.22 3.93 -4.29
N ASP A 28 6.68 3.89 -3.07
CA ASP A 28 7.42 4.31 -1.88
C ASP A 28 8.38 3.20 -1.41
N LEU A 29 7.93 1.93 -1.47
CA LEU A 29 8.72 0.76 -1.06
C LEU A 29 8.54 -0.43 -2.04
N VAL A 30 9.54 -1.31 -2.04
CA VAL A 30 9.54 -2.63 -2.69
C VAL A 30 9.77 -3.70 -1.63
N ALA A 31 8.95 -4.74 -1.66
CA ALA A 31 9.12 -5.95 -0.86
C ALA A 31 9.02 -7.19 -1.76
N SER A 32 9.34 -8.37 -1.22
CA SER A 32 9.13 -9.65 -1.92
C SER A 32 7.68 -9.85 -2.40
N ARG A 33 6.71 -9.25 -1.69
CA ARG A 33 5.29 -9.31 -2.01
C ARG A 33 4.84 -8.28 -3.05
N GLY A 34 5.72 -7.42 -3.55
CA GLY A 34 5.43 -6.43 -4.58
C GLY A 34 5.72 -4.99 -4.15
N ARG A 35 5.17 -4.03 -4.91
CA ARG A 35 5.36 -2.59 -4.69
C ARG A 35 4.32 -2.03 -3.73
N ILE A 36 4.74 -1.09 -2.88
CA ILE A 36 3.94 -0.56 -1.79
C ILE A 36 3.98 0.97 -1.81
N ASN A 37 2.80 1.59 -1.78
CA ASN A 37 2.67 3.01 -1.44
C ASN A 37 2.02 3.17 -0.07
N VAL A 38 2.39 4.23 0.62
CA VAL A 38 1.95 4.50 1.98
C VAL A 38 1.03 5.70 2.00
N ALA A 39 -0.08 5.60 2.73
CA ALA A 39 -1.03 6.68 2.92
C ALA A 39 -1.37 6.80 4.41
N ALA A 40 -0.88 7.88 5.04
CA ALA A 40 -1.10 8.15 6.46
C ALA A 40 -2.49 8.75 6.73
N THR A 41 -3.04 9.45 5.74
CA THR A 41 -4.36 10.09 5.81
C THR A 41 -5.33 9.56 4.76
N GLY A 42 -6.64 9.65 5.04
CA GLY A 42 -7.68 9.29 4.08
C GLY A 42 -7.58 10.01 2.73
N ALA A 43 -7.11 11.26 2.74
CA ALA A 43 -6.91 12.07 1.54
C ALA A 43 -5.76 11.55 0.65
N GLU A 44 -4.76 10.90 1.23
CA GLU A 44 -3.60 10.35 0.50
C GLU A 44 -3.89 9.02 -0.19
N ILE A 45 -4.93 8.29 0.24
CA ILE A 45 -5.21 6.92 -0.22
C ILE A 45 -5.49 6.87 -1.72
N GLY A 46 -6.36 7.76 -2.23
CA GLY A 46 -6.69 7.81 -3.66
C GLY A 46 -5.46 8.04 -4.55
N PRO A 47 -4.68 9.12 -4.31
CA PRO A 47 -3.41 9.36 -5.00
C PRO A 47 -2.41 8.20 -4.90
N ALA A 48 -2.27 7.58 -3.72
CA ALA A 48 -1.37 6.44 -3.52
C ALA A 48 -1.77 5.22 -4.36
N ILE A 49 -3.06 4.88 -4.40
CA ILE A 49 -3.60 3.80 -5.25
C ILE A 49 -3.37 4.12 -6.73
N LYS A 50 -3.67 5.36 -7.16
CA LYS A 50 -3.51 5.76 -8.57
C LYS A 50 -2.07 5.54 -9.06
N ARG A 51 -1.06 5.91 -8.27
CA ARG A 51 0.36 5.66 -8.56
C ARG A 51 0.68 4.17 -8.74
N LEU A 52 -0.02 3.28 -8.03
CA LEU A 52 0.20 1.83 -8.13
C LEU A 52 -0.47 1.22 -9.36
N THR A 53 -1.64 1.71 -9.78
CA THR A 53 -2.47 1.05 -10.82
C THR A 53 -1.77 0.86 -12.17
N SER A 54 -0.80 1.71 -12.52
CA SER A 54 0.00 1.61 -13.74
C SER A 54 1.13 0.59 -13.66
N LEU A 55 1.48 0.13 -12.45
CA LEU A 55 2.60 -0.76 -12.22
C LEU A 55 2.19 -2.22 -12.46
N GLN A 56 3.18 -3.03 -12.83
CA GLN A 56 3.01 -4.48 -12.99
C GLN A 56 3.26 -5.23 -11.68
N GLY A 57 2.70 -6.44 -11.61
CA GLY A 57 2.83 -7.33 -10.45
C GLY A 57 1.90 -7.00 -9.29
N TYR A 58 2.20 -7.56 -8.13
CA TYR A 58 1.47 -7.31 -6.89
C TYR A 58 1.73 -5.89 -6.38
N ARG A 59 0.65 -5.24 -5.92
CA ARG A 59 0.63 -3.83 -5.56
C ARG A 59 -0.19 -3.64 -4.30
N TRP A 60 0.33 -2.83 -3.38
CA TRP A 60 -0.25 -2.68 -2.05
C TRP A 60 -0.30 -1.22 -1.64
N VAL A 61 -1.41 -0.80 -1.04
CA VAL A 61 -1.48 0.43 -0.27
C VAL A 61 -1.41 0.10 1.21
N ALA A 62 -0.44 0.67 1.91
CA ALA A 62 -0.32 0.56 3.36
C ALA A 62 -0.98 1.77 4.02
N ILE A 63 -1.88 1.51 4.97
CA ILE A 63 -2.71 2.52 5.63
C ILE A 63 -2.75 2.30 7.14
N ASN A 64 -3.21 3.29 7.89
CA ASN A 64 -3.69 3.04 9.25
C ASN A 64 -4.97 2.18 9.20
N ALA A 65 -5.10 1.18 10.08
CA ALA A 65 -6.24 0.26 10.07
C ALA A 65 -7.61 0.95 10.17
N GLY A 66 -7.68 2.11 10.84
CA GLY A 66 -8.89 2.93 10.94
C GLY A 66 -9.39 3.50 9.61
N ASP A 67 -8.53 3.59 8.59
CA ASP A 67 -8.90 4.11 7.27
C ASP A 67 -9.36 3.00 6.30
N LEU A 68 -9.53 1.76 6.77
CA LEU A 68 -9.93 0.62 5.93
C LEU A 68 -11.22 0.88 5.15
N PHE A 69 -12.21 1.50 5.79
CA PHE A 69 -13.49 1.81 5.15
C PHE A 69 -13.39 2.93 4.11
N THR A 70 -12.37 3.78 4.19
CA THR A 70 -12.05 4.78 3.15
C THR A 70 -11.29 4.12 1.99
N ALA A 71 -10.36 3.21 2.27
CA ALA A 71 -9.54 2.55 1.24
C ALA A 71 -10.26 1.46 0.46
N SER A 72 -11.16 0.71 1.10
CA SER A 72 -11.79 -0.47 0.48
C SER A 72 -12.58 -0.15 -0.80
N PRO A 73 -13.43 0.90 -0.84
CA PRO A 73 -14.12 1.29 -2.07
C PRO A 73 -13.15 1.74 -3.17
N LEU A 74 -12.10 2.49 -2.82
CA LEU A 74 -11.13 3.04 -3.78
C LEU A 74 -10.24 1.98 -4.43
N THR A 75 -10.08 0.83 -3.77
CA THR A 75 -9.31 -0.30 -4.30
C THR A 75 -10.17 -1.28 -5.11
N MET A 76 -11.49 -1.09 -5.19
CA MET A 76 -12.36 -1.95 -6.01
C MET A 76 -11.94 -1.89 -7.48
N SER A 77 -11.87 -3.05 -8.14
CA SER A 77 -11.46 -3.20 -9.55
C SER A 77 -10.04 -2.77 -9.90
N THR A 78 -9.24 -2.27 -8.94
CA THR A 78 -7.84 -1.84 -9.18
C THR A 78 -6.83 -2.98 -9.09
N LYS A 79 -7.21 -4.09 -8.45
CA LYS A 79 -6.33 -5.22 -8.05
C LYS A 79 -5.25 -4.86 -7.02
N VAL A 80 -5.28 -3.63 -6.47
CA VAL A 80 -4.41 -3.20 -5.37
C VAL A 80 -4.92 -3.77 -4.05
N GLY A 81 -4.04 -4.40 -3.28
CA GLY A 81 -4.33 -4.90 -1.93
C GLY A 81 -4.12 -3.82 -0.86
N ILE A 82 -4.57 -4.11 0.36
CA ILE A 82 -4.47 -3.21 1.51
C ILE A 82 -3.69 -3.91 2.64
N LEU A 83 -2.71 -3.20 3.18
CA LEU A 83 -1.93 -3.60 4.35
C LEU A 83 -2.18 -2.64 5.52
N ASP A 84 -2.12 -3.16 6.74
CA ASP A 84 -1.99 -2.34 7.95
C ASP A 84 -0.50 -2.12 8.30
N PRO A 85 -0.17 -1.30 9.32
CA PRO A 85 1.22 -1.01 9.69
C PRO A 85 2.02 -2.23 10.17
N THR A 86 1.34 -3.31 10.57
CA THR A 86 1.98 -4.55 11.00
C THR A 86 2.31 -5.48 9.82
N GLY A 87 2.01 -5.07 8.59
CA GLY A 87 2.12 -5.90 7.40
C GLY A 87 0.99 -6.92 7.26
N ARG A 88 -0.03 -6.85 8.11
CA ARG A 88 -1.21 -7.71 8.01
C ARG A 88 -2.03 -7.29 6.79
N VAL A 89 -2.45 -8.29 6.03
CA VAL A 89 -3.34 -8.07 4.89
C VAL A 89 -4.76 -7.81 5.37
N LEU A 90 -5.29 -6.64 5.04
CA LEU A 90 -6.70 -6.28 5.26
C LEU A 90 -7.57 -6.60 4.04
N LYS A 91 -6.97 -6.52 2.84
CA LYS A 91 -7.58 -6.89 1.56
C LYS A 91 -6.49 -7.43 0.64
N ASN A 92 -6.73 -8.60 0.04
CA ASN A 92 -5.75 -9.21 -0.86
C ASN A 92 -5.52 -8.38 -2.13
N ALA A 93 -4.26 -8.28 -2.54
CA ALA A 93 -3.89 -7.86 -3.88
C ALA A 93 -4.12 -9.00 -4.88
N ASP A 94 -4.20 -8.65 -6.15
CA ASP A 94 -4.30 -9.60 -7.25
C ASP A 94 -3.50 -9.09 -8.45
N LEU A 95 -3.17 -9.98 -9.38
CA LEU A 95 -2.41 -9.60 -10.57
C LEU A 95 -3.33 -8.88 -11.57
N PRO A 96 -2.83 -7.82 -12.24
CA PRO A 96 -3.55 -7.27 -13.37
C PRO A 96 -3.72 -8.36 -14.43
N ARG A 97 -4.90 -8.41 -15.07
CA ARG A 97 -5.16 -9.38 -16.12
C ARG A 97 -4.19 -9.13 -17.27
N ALA A 98 -3.48 -10.17 -17.72
CA ALA A 98 -2.74 -10.09 -18.98
C ALA A 98 -3.71 -9.66 -20.09
N LYS A 99 -3.32 -8.65 -20.87
CA LYS A 99 -4.04 -8.27 -22.07
C LYS A 99 -3.85 -9.34 -23.14
#